data_AF-A0A849DVE3-F1
#
_entry.id   AF-A0A849DVE3-F1
#
_cell.length_a   1.000
_cell.length_b   1.000
_cell.length_c   1.000
_cell.angle_alpha   90.00
_cell.angle_beta   90.00
_cell.angle_gamma   90.00
#
_symmetry.space_group_name_H-M   'P 1'
#
loop_
_entity.id
_entity.type
_entity.pdbx_description
1 polymer ?
#
loop_
_entity_poly.entity_id
_entity_poly.type
_entity_poly.pdbx_seq_one_letter_code
_entity_poly.pdbx_strand_id
1 'polypeptide(L)'
;MADHVYLFCGSDEYLVGLNARKKVDQICPEAEQALSLEIIDGDAATIDAAVAAIDQCAAAFRTVGLFGGKKVVWFRDVSFMKHAVIMKNDQVKRLLGVLAGDLKAGLADDQFLILSAPGIDKRSAFYKALKEVGEIAEYDIPERDYEARPVALKRAVSLFKREGFTIAPNAADAFIDKVGFETRQIMSEVEKMVLYKGADKAISMDDVQAITSAAGEAIAWDFTDAVAERKLADAIRLFRQLLFQKQTAIGLIIQIESLFQNLLRFREYLDAGWLRLNGNRIQWSDDPELDDYFSGMKDDPRKMHWFRAGKIANQAAPYTARNLAARKKLIVDTHEKMLSRGTIPHELMFETLLAKLCAPKRRQR
;
A
#
# COMPACT_ATOMS: atom_id res chain seq x y z
N MET A 1 27.91 23.50 -0.58
CA MET A 1 28.32 22.48 -1.59
C MET A 1 27.31 21.33 -1.67
N ALA A 2 26.17 21.40 -0.96
CA ALA A 2 25.10 20.40 -0.97
C ALA A 2 23.79 20.97 -1.54
N ASP A 3 23.88 22.07 -2.30
CA ASP A 3 22.76 23.00 -2.43
C ASP A 3 21.86 22.65 -3.63
N HIS A 4 22.26 21.71 -4.50
CA HIS A 4 21.61 21.49 -5.82
C HIS A 4 21.15 20.04 -6.09
N VAL A 5 21.36 19.09 -5.17
CA VAL A 5 20.81 17.72 -5.28
C VAL A 5 19.77 17.49 -4.20
N TYR A 6 18.58 17.06 -4.60
CA TYR A 6 17.46 16.80 -3.68
C TYR A 6 16.90 15.40 -3.91
N LEU A 7 16.83 14.60 -2.85
CA LEU A 7 16.19 13.28 -2.86
C LEU A 7 14.93 13.30 -1.99
N PHE A 8 13.80 13.02 -2.61
CA PHE A 8 12.53 12.74 -1.95
C PHE A 8 12.28 11.24 -2.05
N CYS A 9 12.21 10.53 -0.93
CA CYS A 9 11.98 9.09 -0.94
C CYS A 9 11.10 8.61 0.21
N GLY A 10 10.51 7.43 0.05
CA GLY A 10 9.77 6.76 1.12
C GLY A 10 8.56 5.97 0.60
N SER A 11 7.89 5.28 1.51
CA SER A 11 6.70 4.47 1.19
C SER A 11 5.44 5.28 0.90
N ASP A 12 5.38 6.56 1.29
CA ASP A 12 4.29 7.47 0.96
C ASP A 12 4.52 8.12 -0.42
N GLU A 13 4.17 7.39 -1.48
CA GLU A 13 4.40 7.82 -2.87
C GLU A 13 3.78 9.20 -3.17
N TYR A 14 2.64 9.52 -2.55
CA TYR A 14 1.97 10.79 -2.73
C TYR A 14 2.76 11.96 -2.12
N LEU A 15 3.20 11.84 -0.87
CA LEU A 15 4.02 12.90 -0.25
C LEU A 15 5.37 13.07 -0.93
N VAL A 16 5.98 11.97 -1.38
CA VAL A 16 7.21 12.01 -2.17
C VAL A 16 7.00 12.86 -3.44
N GLY A 17 5.99 12.53 -4.25
CA GLY A 17 5.69 13.26 -5.48
C GLY A 17 5.31 14.72 -5.23
N LEU A 18 4.47 14.99 -4.22
CA LEU A 18 4.01 16.35 -3.89
C LEU A 18 5.17 17.25 -3.47
N ASN A 19 6.06 16.79 -2.59
CA ASN A 19 7.16 17.61 -2.08
C ASN A 19 8.27 17.76 -3.12
N ALA A 20 8.52 16.74 -3.94
CA ALA A 20 9.41 16.86 -5.10
C ALA A 20 8.90 17.93 -6.07
N ARG A 21 7.59 17.92 -6.41
CA ARG A 21 6.99 18.92 -7.28
C ARG A 21 7.07 20.33 -6.69
N LYS A 22 6.77 20.50 -5.40
CA LYS A 22 6.94 21.80 -4.72
C LYS A 22 8.37 22.32 -4.80
N LYS A 23 9.36 21.43 -4.68
CA LYS A 23 10.77 21.81 -4.80
C LYS A 23 11.14 22.20 -6.23
N VAL A 24 10.61 21.50 -7.23
CA VAL A 24 10.71 21.90 -8.65
C VAL A 24 10.16 23.30 -8.84
N ASP A 25 8.93 23.55 -8.40
CA ASP A 25 8.25 24.84 -8.60
C ASP A 25 8.94 25.99 -7.83
N GLN A 26 9.63 25.70 -6.72
CA GLN A 26 10.45 26.67 -5.98
C GLN A 26 11.75 27.04 -6.72
N ILE A 27 12.40 26.07 -7.35
CA ILE A 27 13.69 26.29 -8.05
C ILE A 27 13.45 26.82 -9.46
N CYS A 28 12.42 26.32 -10.13
CA CYS A 28 12.03 26.64 -11.50
C CYS A 28 10.53 26.98 -11.54
N PRO A 29 10.17 28.27 -11.37
CA PRO A 29 8.79 28.72 -11.46
C PRO A 29 8.17 28.38 -12.83
N GLU A 30 6.85 28.27 -12.89
CA GLU A 30 6.10 27.81 -14.07
C GLU A 30 6.47 28.54 -15.38
N ALA A 31 6.80 29.84 -15.29
CA ALA A 31 7.22 30.65 -16.44
C ALA A 31 8.56 30.20 -17.07
N GLU A 32 9.44 29.55 -16.31
CA GLU A 32 10.77 29.11 -16.74
C GLU A 32 10.81 27.62 -17.09
N GLN A 33 9.81 26.83 -16.63
CA GLN A 33 9.79 25.37 -16.77
C GLN A 33 9.90 24.90 -18.22
N ALA A 34 9.31 25.62 -19.18
CA ALA A 34 9.33 25.24 -20.58
C ALA A 34 10.74 25.16 -21.21
N LEU A 35 11.72 25.90 -20.65
CA LEU A 35 13.08 25.98 -21.19
C LEU A 35 14.12 25.38 -20.23
N SER A 36 13.82 25.37 -18.93
CA SER A 36 14.76 25.03 -17.87
C SER A 36 14.48 23.68 -17.19
N LEU A 37 13.26 23.14 -17.26
CA LEU A 37 12.89 21.89 -16.60
C LEU A 37 12.87 20.72 -17.59
N GLU A 38 13.62 19.67 -17.27
CA GLU A 38 13.61 18.40 -17.98
C GLU A 38 13.12 17.31 -17.02
N ILE A 39 11.97 16.70 -17.32
CA ILE A 39 11.37 15.64 -16.50
C ILE A 39 11.65 14.30 -17.16
N ILE A 40 12.21 13.38 -16.39
CA ILE A 40 12.59 12.05 -16.85
C ILE A 40 11.82 11.05 -16.01
N ASP A 41 11.09 10.16 -16.66
CA ASP A 41 10.31 9.15 -15.97
C ASP A 41 11.19 7.95 -15.60
N GLY A 42 11.25 7.67 -14.30
CA GLY A 42 11.97 6.56 -13.71
C GLY A 42 11.08 5.38 -13.37
N ASP A 43 9.80 5.38 -13.77
CA ASP A 43 8.93 4.24 -13.56
C ASP A 43 9.32 3.09 -14.49
N ALA A 44 10.13 2.18 -13.98
CA ALA A 44 10.72 1.08 -14.75
C ALA A 44 10.49 -0.27 -14.08
N ALA A 45 9.64 -1.08 -14.71
CA ALA A 45 9.36 -2.45 -14.30
C ALA A 45 10.36 -3.49 -14.86
N THR A 46 11.22 -3.11 -15.81
CA THR A 46 12.20 -3.99 -16.46
C THR A 46 13.62 -3.42 -16.35
N ILE A 47 14.62 -4.29 -16.52
CA ILE A 47 16.04 -3.89 -16.47
C ILE A 47 16.36 -2.92 -17.61
N ASP A 48 15.90 -3.20 -18.83
CA ASP A 48 16.15 -2.35 -19.99
C ASP A 48 15.53 -0.97 -19.84
N ALA A 49 14.31 -0.88 -19.29
CA ALA A 49 13.66 0.38 -19.00
C ALA A 49 14.42 1.18 -17.92
N ALA A 50 14.92 0.51 -16.88
CA ALA A 50 15.71 1.16 -15.83
C ALA A 50 17.05 1.69 -16.37
N VAL A 51 17.72 0.91 -17.22
CA VAL A 51 18.95 1.33 -17.92
C VAL A 51 18.69 2.57 -18.77
N ALA A 52 17.65 2.54 -19.61
CA ALA A 52 17.29 3.68 -20.45
C ALA A 52 16.97 4.94 -19.64
N ALA A 53 16.23 4.80 -18.53
CA ALA A 53 15.88 5.92 -17.65
C ALA A 53 17.12 6.53 -16.97
N ILE A 54 18.08 5.70 -16.52
CA ILE A 54 19.33 6.18 -15.93
C ILE A 54 20.20 6.89 -16.98
N ASP A 55 20.30 6.33 -18.19
CA ASP A 55 21.06 6.95 -19.28
C ASP A 55 20.46 8.28 -19.71
N GLN A 56 19.13 8.37 -19.81
CA GLN A 56 18.43 9.63 -20.07
C GLN A 56 18.71 10.65 -18.95
N CYS A 57 18.63 10.24 -17.69
CA CYS A 57 18.96 11.10 -16.55
C CYS A 57 20.39 11.61 -16.59
N ALA A 58 21.36 10.74 -16.89
CA ALA A 58 22.76 11.11 -17.01
C ALA A 58 23.00 12.06 -18.21
N ALA A 59 22.34 11.81 -19.35
CA ALA A 59 22.45 12.66 -20.53
C ALA A 59 21.85 14.06 -20.30
N ALA A 60 20.67 14.13 -19.69
CA ALA A 60 20.03 15.38 -19.31
C ALA A 60 20.88 16.18 -18.34
N PHE A 61 21.46 15.50 -17.34
CA PHE A 61 22.35 16.13 -16.36
C PHE A 61 23.63 16.70 -17.00
N ARG A 62 24.20 16.01 -17.99
CA ARG A 62 25.45 16.41 -18.66
C ARG A 62 25.29 17.47 -19.74
N THR A 63 24.06 17.90 -20.02
CA THR A 63 23.78 18.94 -21.01
C THR A 63 23.58 20.29 -20.33
N VAL A 64 24.06 21.36 -20.96
CA VAL A 64 23.90 22.73 -20.45
C VAL A 64 22.45 23.19 -20.69
N GLY A 65 21.92 24.02 -19.79
CA GLY A 65 20.61 24.65 -19.96
C GLY A 65 20.52 25.44 -21.27
N LEU A 66 19.34 25.47 -21.88
CA LEU A 66 19.12 26.25 -23.08
C LEU A 66 19.31 27.75 -22.75
N PHE A 67 20.07 28.46 -23.58
CA PHE A 67 20.46 29.88 -23.38
C PHE A 67 21.33 30.18 -22.15
N GLY A 68 22.00 29.18 -21.57
CA GLY A 68 22.89 29.38 -20.42
C GLY A 68 22.14 29.73 -19.13
N GLY A 69 20.83 29.47 -19.08
CA GLY A 69 20.03 29.60 -17.87
C GLY A 69 20.11 28.36 -16.97
N LYS A 70 19.39 28.43 -15.85
CA LYS A 70 19.25 27.32 -14.90
C LYS A 70 18.70 26.08 -15.61
N LYS A 71 19.26 24.92 -15.27
CA LYS A 71 18.78 23.61 -15.69
C LYS A 71 18.35 22.79 -14.49
N VAL A 72 17.09 22.38 -14.47
CA VAL A 72 16.53 21.50 -13.46
C VAL A 72 16.18 20.17 -14.12
N VAL A 73 16.82 19.10 -13.67
CA VAL A 73 16.47 17.74 -14.08
C VAL A 73 15.66 17.11 -12.94
N TRP A 74 14.43 16.70 -13.24
CA TRP A 74 13.60 15.95 -12.31
C TRP A 74 13.53 14.49 -12.75
N PHE A 75 14.26 13.63 -12.05
CA PHE A 75 14.12 12.19 -12.19
C PHE A 75 12.94 11.71 -11.36
N ARG A 76 11.78 11.59 -12.03
CA ARG A 76 10.48 11.37 -11.43
C ARG A 76 10.21 9.88 -11.22
N ASP A 77 9.48 9.54 -10.15
CA ASP A 77 8.94 8.20 -9.88
C ASP A 77 9.92 7.04 -10.10
N VAL A 78 11.13 7.14 -9.53
CA VAL A 78 12.22 6.18 -9.76
C VAL A 78 11.95 4.84 -9.04
N SER A 79 10.99 4.08 -9.57
CA SER A 79 10.37 2.92 -8.92
C SER A 79 11.29 1.70 -8.88
N PHE A 80 12.25 1.60 -9.80
CA PHE A 80 13.20 0.48 -9.82
C PHE A 80 14.13 0.42 -8.60
N MET A 81 14.26 1.52 -7.85
CA MET A 81 15.11 1.58 -6.65
C MET A 81 14.61 0.70 -5.48
N LYS A 82 13.31 0.34 -5.45
CA LYS A 82 12.76 -0.66 -4.51
C LYS A 82 12.85 -2.10 -5.01
N HIS A 83 13.15 -2.31 -6.31
CA HIS A 83 13.18 -3.64 -6.91
C HIS A 83 14.56 -4.29 -6.75
N ALA A 84 14.68 -5.18 -5.75
CA ALA A 84 15.94 -5.87 -5.43
C ALA A 84 16.55 -6.66 -6.62
N VAL A 85 15.73 -7.15 -7.55
CA VAL A 85 16.23 -7.87 -8.74
C VAL A 85 16.89 -6.90 -9.73
N ILE A 86 16.25 -5.76 -10.02
CA ILE A 86 16.76 -4.75 -10.94
C ILE A 86 18.03 -4.10 -10.36
N MET A 87 18.01 -3.75 -9.06
CA MET A 87 19.16 -3.17 -8.36
C MET A 87 20.36 -4.12 -8.22
N LYS A 88 20.17 -5.44 -8.37
CA LYS A 88 21.26 -6.41 -8.36
C LYS A 88 21.99 -6.53 -9.70
N ASN A 89 21.35 -6.13 -10.80
CA ASN A 89 21.94 -6.21 -12.13
C ASN A 89 23.21 -5.36 -12.24
N ASP A 90 24.25 -5.91 -12.87
CA ASP A 90 25.57 -5.27 -12.93
C ASP A 90 25.58 -4.02 -13.81
N GLN A 91 24.78 -3.96 -14.89
CA GLN A 91 24.67 -2.77 -15.72
C GLN A 91 24.01 -1.62 -14.97
N VAL A 92 22.89 -1.89 -14.28
CA VAL A 92 22.19 -0.89 -13.46
C VAL A 92 23.12 -0.34 -12.37
N LYS A 93 23.83 -1.22 -11.64
CA LYS A 93 24.81 -0.79 -10.63
C LYS A 93 25.93 0.06 -11.22
N ARG A 94 26.45 -0.32 -12.38
CA ARG A 94 27.50 0.43 -13.06
C ARG A 94 27.02 1.82 -13.43
N LEU A 95 25.83 1.94 -14.02
CA LEU A 95 25.26 3.24 -14.44
C LEU A 95 24.95 4.13 -13.23
N LEU A 96 24.34 3.59 -12.17
CA LEU A 96 24.14 4.33 -10.92
C LEU A 96 25.48 4.73 -10.27
N GLY A 97 26.50 3.89 -10.38
CA GLY A 97 27.85 4.21 -9.91
C GLY A 97 28.50 5.35 -10.68
N VAL A 98 28.32 5.40 -12.01
CA VAL A 98 28.77 6.51 -12.85
C VAL A 98 28.02 7.79 -12.49
N LEU A 99 26.68 7.73 -12.39
CA LEU A 99 25.87 8.88 -12.00
C LEU A 99 26.23 9.39 -10.60
N ALA A 100 26.46 8.50 -9.63
CA ALA A 100 26.94 8.89 -8.31
C ALA A 100 28.34 9.54 -8.35
N GLY A 101 29.23 9.08 -9.23
CA GLY A 101 30.53 9.69 -9.46
C GLY A 101 30.41 11.12 -9.99
N ASP A 102 29.54 11.32 -10.99
CA ASP A 102 29.25 12.64 -11.55
C ASP A 102 28.69 13.59 -10.48
N LEU A 103 27.78 13.11 -9.62
CA LEU A 103 27.22 13.92 -8.54
C LEU A 103 28.29 14.30 -7.50
N LYS A 104 29.20 13.39 -7.16
CA LYS A 104 30.31 13.69 -6.22
C LYS A 104 31.34 14.66 -6.79
N ALA A 105 31.50 14.71 -8.12
CA ALA A 105 32.37 15.68 -8.77
C ALA A 105 31.86 17.13 -8.62
N GLY A 106 30.59 17.29 -8.23
CA GLY A 106 29.94 18.57 -8.02
C GLY A 106 29.12 19.02 -9.22
N LEU A 107 28.07 19.77 -8.92
CA LEU A 107 27.18 20.39 -9.89
C LEU A 107 27.65 21.82 -10.19
N ALA A 108 27.43 22.27 -11.42
CA ALA A 108 27.52 23.70 -11.73
C ALA A 108 26.44 24.48 -10.95
N ASP A 109 26.67 25.78 -10.71
CA ASP A 109 25.79 26.59 -9.87
C ASP A 109 24.35 26.71 -10.39
N ASP A 110 24.21 26.56 -11.72
CA ASP A 110 22.93 26.66 -12.42
C ASP A 110 22.28 25.29 -12.69
N GLN A 111 22.85 24.18 -12.20
CA GLN A 111 22.34 22.83 -12.45
C GLN A 111 21.78 22.19 -11.19
N PHE A 112 20.53 21.73 -11.26
CA PHE A 112 19.81 21.11 -10.15
C PHE A 112 19.32 19.71 -10.53
N LEU A 113 19.46 18.75 -9.62
CA LEU A 113 18.90 17.41 -9.75
C LEU A 113 17.91 17.14 -8.63
N ILE A 114 16.67 16.81 -9.00
CA ILE A 114 15.62 16.39 -8.07
C ILE A 114 15.30 14.93 -8.38
N LEU A 115 15.37 14.06 -7.37
CA LEU A 115 14.99 12.67 -7.47
C LEU A 115 13.77 12.41 -6.60
N SER A 116 12.75 11.78 -7.15
CA SER A 116 11.60 11.30 -6.38
C SER A 116 11.47 9.79 -6.54
N ALA A 117 11.63 9.03 -5.46
CA ALA A 117 11.63 7.56 -5.49
C ALA A 117 10.60 6.98 -4.49
N PRO A 118 9.63 6.17 -4.94
CA PRO A 118 8.62 5.53 -4.09
C PRO A 118 9.19 4.33 -3.30
N GLY A 119 10.34 4.55 -2.66
CA GLY A 119 11.14 3.57 -1.92
C GLY A 119 12.56 3.45 -2.48
N ILE A 120 13.55 3.36 -1.58
CA ILE A 120 14.96 3.20 -1.92
C ILE A 120 15.66 2.27 -0.94
N ASP A 121 16.49 1.34 -1.45
CA ASP A 121 17.35 0.54 -0.59
C ASP A 121 18.44 1.41 0.05
N LYS A 122 18.31 1.69 1.35
CA LYS A 122 19.25 2.48 2.15
C LYS A 122 20.66 1.86 2.24
N ARG A 123 20.82 0.57 1.90
CA ARG A 123 22.12 -0.10 1.84
C ARG A 123 22.86 0.13 0.52
N SER A 124 22.15 0.60 -0.51
CA SER A 124 22.72 0.82 -1.84
C SER A 124 23.84 1.87 -1.82
N ALA A 125 24.85 1.67 -2.66
CA ALA A 125 25.94 2.63 -2.82
C ALA A 125 25.42 3.98 -3.34
N PHE A 126 24.38 3.96 -4.18
CA PHE A 126 23.76 5.16 -4.74
C PHE A 126 23.09 6.03 -3.66
N TYR A 127 22.29 5.44 -2.76
CA TYR A 127 21.70 6.19 -1.64
C TYR A 127 22.77 6.82 -0.74
N LYS A 128 23.85 6.09 -0.44
CA LYS A 128 24.97 6.62 0.35
C LYS A 128 25.65 7.81 -0.35
N ALA A 129 25.85 7.74 -1.66
CA ALA A 129 26.39 8.84 -2.44
C ALA A 129 25.47 10.07 -2.44
N LEU A 130 24.16 9.88 -2.61
CA LEU A 130 23.18 10.98 -2.54
C LEU A 130 23.17 11.64 -1.16
N LYS A 131 23.34 10.86 -0.09
CA LYS A 131 23.41 11.37 1.29
C LYS A 131 24.63 12.24 1.57
N GLU A 132 25.73 12.00 0.86
CA GLU A 132 26.95 12.81 0.98
C GLU A 132 26.84 14.13 0.20
N VAL A 133 26.09 14.14 -0.91
CA VAL A 133 26.10 15.25 -1.89
C VAL A 133 24.86 16.14 -1.81
N GLY A 134 23.72 15.65 -1.30
CA GLY A 134 22.44 16.36 -1.39
C GLY A 134 21.58 16.31 -0.13
N GLU A 135 20.47 17.03 -0.19
CA GLU A 135 19.44 17.03 0.85
C GLU A 135 18.46 15.86 0.66
N ILE A 136 18.20 15.10 1.73
CA ILE A 136 17.28 13.97 1.71
C ILE A 136 16.05 14.29 2.56
N ALA A 137 14.86 14.10 1.98
CA ALA A 137 13.58 14.15 2.66
C ALA A 137 12.88 12.78 2.57
N GLU A 138 12.65 12.15 3.73
CA GLU A 138 12.04 10.82 3.84
C GLU A 138 10.56 10.91 4.24
N TYR A 139 9.69 10.21 3.51
CA TYR A 139 8.23 10.18 3.72
C TYR A 139 7.75 8.73 3.76
N ASP A 140 7.82 8.12 4.95
CA ASP A 140 7.35 6.76 5.17
C ASP A 140 5.98 6.75 5.86
N ILE A 141 5.10 5.88 5.39
CA ILE A 141 3.92 5.43 6.13
C ILE A 141 4.39 4.31 7.08
N PRO A 142 4.14 4.42 8.41
CA PRO A 142 4.46 3.34 9.33
C PRO A 142 3.78 2.03 8.91
N GLU A 143 4.51 0.92 8.93
CA GLU A 143 3.98 -0.40 8.54
C GLU A 143 2.92 -0.93 9.53
N ARG A 144 2.90 -0.40 10.75
CA ARG A 144 2.04 -0.87 11.83
C ARG A 144 0.86 0.08 12.02
N ASP A 145 -0.36 -0.44 11.91
CA ASP A 145 -1.60 0.34 12.03
C ASP A 145 -1.68 1.19 13.30
N TYR A 146 -1.19 0.69 14.45
CA TYR A 146 -1.22 1.46 15.70
C TYR A 146 -0.27 2.68 15.69
N GLU A 147 0.76 2.66 14.84
CA GLU A 147 1.69 3.76 14.61
C GLU A 147 1.19 4.66 13.47
N ALA A 148 0.56 4.07 12.45
CA ALA A 148 0.01 4.77 11.30
C ALA A 148 -1.25 5.57 11.66
N ARG A 149 -2.16 5.02 12.48
CA ARG A 149 -3.41 5.67 12.89
C ARG A 149 -3.22 7.06 13.51
N PRO A 150 -2.36 7.28 14.53
CA PRO A 150 -2.18 8.63 15.08
C PRO A 150 -1.57 9.61 14.08
N VAL A 151 -0.68 9.13 13.19
CA VAL A 151 -0.10 9.95 12.11
C VAL A 151 -1.16 10.35 11.09
N ALA A 152 -1.97 9.39 10.63
CA ALA A 152 -3.07 9.58 9.70
C ALA A 152 -4.14 10.53 10.27
N LEU A 153 -4.53 10.34 11.53
CA LEU A 153 -5.49 11.20 12.21
C LEU A 153 -4.98 12.63 12.34
N LYS A 154 -3.72 12.81 12.79
CA LYS A 154 -3.10 14.13 12.87
C LYS A 154 -3.01 14.79 11.49
N ARG A 155 -2.76 14.01 10.43
CA ARG A 155 -2.70 14.47 9.04
C ARG A 155 -4.08 14.91 8.55
N ALA A 156 -5.13 14.12 8.75
CA ALA A 156 -6.49 14.50 8.35
C ALA A 156 -6.93 15.79 9.05
N VAL A 157 -6.73 15.90 10.37
CA VAL A 157 -7.07 17.11 11.12
C VAL A 157 -6.26 18.33 10.66
N SER A 158 -4.97 18.17 10.35
CA SER A 158 -4.15 19.27 9.85
C SER A 158 -4.56 19.71 8.45
N LEU A 159 -4.95 18.78 7.58
CA LEU A 159 -5.48 19.07 6.25
C LEU A 159 -6.80 19.84 6.34
N PHE A 160 -7.77 19.37 7.13
CA PHE A 160 -9.01 20.12 7.36
C PHE A 160 -8.75 21.54 7.87
N LYS A 161 -7.85 21.67 8.85
CA LYS A 161 -7.48 22.99 9.39
C LYS A 161 -6.85 23.89 8.34
N ARG A 162 -6.01 23.36 7.44
CA ARG A 162 -5.39 24.11 6.34
C ARG A 162 -6.43 24.66 5.36
N GLU A 163 -7.47 23.88 5.07
CA GLU A 163 -8.60 24.31 4.24
C GLU A 163 -9.60 25.21 5.01
N GLY A 164 -9.35 25.49 6.28
CA GLY A 164 -10.17 26.35 7.13
C GLY A 164 -11.37 25.66 7.78
N PHE A 165 -11.39 24.32 7.82
CA PHE A 165 -12.44 23.51 8.42
C PHE A 165 -12.03 22.97 9.80
N THR A 166 -13.02 22.72 10.64
CA THR A 166 -12.86 22.06 11.94
C THR A 166 -13.67 20.78 11.96
N ILE A 167 -13.05 19.68 12.38
CA ILE A 167 -13.71 18.37 12.51
C ILE A 167 -13.81 17.97 13.98
N ALA A 168 -14.97 17.47 14.39
CA ALA A 168 -15.15 16.95 15.75
C ALA A 168 -14.26 15.69 15.97
N PRO A 169 -13.70 15.47 17.18
CA PRO A 169 -12.78 14.36 17.42
C PRO A 169 -13.35 12.98 17.04
N ASN A 170 -14.59 12.71 17.44
CA ASN A 170 -15.31 11.48 17.10
C ASN A 170 -15.54 11.31 15.59
N ALA A 171 -15.78 12.42 14.87
CA ALA A 171 -15.92 12.42 13.42
C ALA A 171 -14.57 12.17 12.73
N ALA A 172 -13.47 12.69 13.28
CA ALA A 172 -12.12 12.45 12.77
C ALA A 172 -11.69 10.98 12.94
N ASP A 173 -11.99 10.36 14.09
CA ASP A 173 -11.79 8.93 14.30
C ASP A 173 -12.58 8.11 13.27
N ALA A 174 -13.88 8.38 13.12
CA ALA A 174 -14.72 7.67 12.16
C ALA A 174 -14.29 7.89 10.70
N PHE A 175 -13.78 9.07 10.38
CA PHE A 175 -13.23 9.38 9.07
C PHE A 175 -12.01 8.50 8.77
N ILE A 176 -11.05 8.42 9.69
CA ILE A 176 -9.86 7.58 9.51
C ILE A 176 -10.23 6.09 9.46
N ASP A 177 -11.16 5.64 10.30
CA ASP A 177 -11.60 4.24 10.29
C ASP A 177 -12.25 3.85 8.95
N LYS A 178 -12.89 4.81 8.25
CA LYS A 178 -13.43 4.59 6.90
C LYS A 178 -12.38 4.72 5.80
N VAL A 179 -11.55 5.76 5.84
CA VAL A 179 -10.63 6.14 4.75
C VAL A 179 -9.33 5.35 4.78
N GLY A 180 -8.94 4.82 5.94
CA GLY A 180 -7.65 4.16 6.12
C GLY A 180 -6.50 5.14 6.34
N PHE A 181 -5.27 4.64 6.23
CA PHE A 181 -4.05 5.37 6.61
C PHE A 181 -3.26 5.93 5.42
N GLU A 182 -3.69 5.62 4.20
CA GLU A 182 -3.00 6.01 2.98
C GLU A 182 -3.23 7.51 2.69
N THR A 183 -2.15 8.24 2.44
CA THR A 183 -2.20 9.71 2.37
C THR A 183 -3.01 10.23 1.19
N ARG A 184 -2.90 9.60 0.03
CA ARG A 184 -3.65 10.02 -1.16
C ARG A 184 -5.16 9.88 -0.94
N GLN A 185 -5.59 8.79 -0.32
CA GLN A 185 -6.98 8.55 0.07
C GLN A 185 -7.46 9.59 1.09
N ILE A 186 -6.67 9.84 2.15
CA ILE A 186 -6.99 10.87 3.15
C ILE A 186 -7.18 12.23 2.46
N MET A 187 -6.28 12.62 1.56
CA MET A 187 -6.37 13.91 0.88
C MET A 187 -7.57 14.02 -0.04
N SER A 188 -7.85 12.99 -0.84
CA SER A 188 -9.02 12.95 -1.72
C SER A 188 -10.34 13.04 -0.93
N GLU A 189 -10.43 12.31 0.19
CA GLU A 189 -11.62 12.31 1.03
C GLU A 189 -11.77 13.61 1.84
N VAL A 190 -10.67 14.27 2.21
CA VAL A 190 -10.68 15.62 2.78
C VAL A 190 -11.19 16.63 1.75
N GLU A 191 -10.66 16.62 0.53
CA GLU A 191 -11.08 17.54 -0.54
C GLU A 191 -12.56 17.37 -0.85
N LYS A 192 -13.04 16.13 -0.97
CA LYS A 192 -14.45 15.82 -1.17
C LYS A 192 -15.33 16.35 -0.02
N MET A 193 -14.89 16.19 1.23
CA MET A 193 -15.61 16.69 2.41
C MET A 193 -15.68 18.22 2.42
N VAL A 194 -14.57 18.89 2.09
CA VAL A 194 -14.51 20.35 1.97
C VAL A 194 -15.47 20.86 0.90
N LEU A 195 -15.50 20.22 -0.27
CA LEU A 195 -16.42 20.56 -1.35
C LEU A 195 -17.88 20.30 -0.97
N TYR A 196 -18.16 19.22 -0.27
CA TYR A 196 -19.51 18.87 0.20
C TYR A 196 -20.06 19.91 1.19
N LYS A 197 -19.22 20.33 2.14
CA LYS A 197 -19.62 21.27 3.19
C LYS A 197 -19.70 22.73 2.70
N GLY A 198 -18.87 23.11 1.72
CA GLY A 198 -18.89 24.44 1.13
C GLY A 198 -18.66 25.55 2.15
N ALA A 199 -19.72 26.31 2.47
CA ALA A 199 -19.63 27.42 3.43
C ALA A 199 -19.62 26.98 4.90
N ASP A 200 -20.15 25.79 5.21
CA ASP A 200 -20.22 25.28 6.58
C ASP A 200 -18.90 24.64 7.01
N LYS A 201 -18.12 25.37 7.81
CA LYS A 201 -16.74 24.97 8.16
C LYS A 201 -16.65 23.93 9.29
N ALA A 202 -17.78 23.46 9.83
CA ALA A 202 -17.81 22.47 10.92
C ALA A 202 -18.24 21.09 10.42
N ILE A 203 -17.35 20.10 10.49
CA ILE A 203 -17.59 18.72 10.06
C ILE A 203 -18.08 17.90 11.26
N SER A 204 -19.27 17.34 11.12
CA SER A 204 -19.95 16.46 12.09
C SER A 204 -19.78 14.97 11.74
N MET A 205 -20.20 14.10 12.67
CA MET A 205 -20.23 12.66 12.43
C MET A 205 -21.18 12.29 11.26
N ASP A 206 -22.31 12.98 11.14
CA ASP A 206 -23.30 12.70 10.10
C ASP A 206 -22.75 13.05 8.71
N ASP A 207 -21.95 14.12 8.61
CA ASP A 207 -21.26 14.48 7.37
C ASP A 207 -20.30 13.36 6.91
N VAL A 208 -19.50 12.83 7.85
CA VAL A 208 -18.59 11.69 7.61
C VAL A 208 -19.38 10.43 7.23
N GLN A 209 -20.55 10.21 7.81
CA GLN A 209 -21.40 9.09 7.42
C GLN A 209 -21.95 9.25 6.01
N ALA A 210 -22.35 10.46 5.63
CA ALA A 210 -23.01 10.77 4.37
C ALA A 210 -22.08 10.72 3.15
N ILE A 211 -20.88 11.31 3.24
CA ILE A 211 -20.02 11.52 2.06
C ILE A 211 -18.75 10.67 2.04
N THR A 212 -18.25 10.24 3.21
CA THR A 212 -17.01 9.46 3.28
C THR A 212 -17.28 8.01 2.90
N SER A 213 -16.66 7.58 1.81
CA SER A 213 -16.72 6.21 1.34
C SER A 213 -15.74 5.37 2.14
N ALA A 214 -16.11 4.13 2.47
CA ALA A 214 -15.14 3.19 3.00
C ALA A 214 -14.08 2.89 1.93
N ALA A 215 -12.81 2.88 2.33
CA ALA A 215 -11.70 2.49 1.47
C ALA A 215 -11.93 1.08 0.92
N GLY A 216 -11.58 0.85 -0.35
CA GLY A 216 -11.75 -0.46 -0.98
C GLY A 216 -11.07 -1.60 -0.23
N GLU A 217 -9.96 -1.29 0.46
CA GLU A 217 -9.25 -2.24 1.33
C GLU A 217 -10.03 -2.58 2.61
N ALA A 218 -10.67 -1.59 3.25
CA ALA A 218 -11.54 -1.80 4.41
C ALA A 218 -12.76 -2.67 4.05
N ILE A 219 -13.36 -2.44 2.88
CA ILE A 219 -14.50 -3.22 2.37
C ILE A 219 -14.07 -4.66 2.06
N ALA A 220 -12.86 -4.87 1.55
CA ALA A 220 -12.31 -6.21 1.34
C ALA A 220 -12.11 -6.96 2.67
N TRP A 221 -11.63 -6.27 3.72
CA TRP A 221 -11.55 -6.84 5.06
C TRP A 221 -12.91 -7.22 5.61
N ASP A 222 -13.87 -6.29 5.61
CA ASP A 222 -15.25 -6.52 6.06
C ASP A 222 -15.89 -7.69 5.30
N PHE A 223 -15.60 -7.81 4.00
CA PHE A 223 -16.09 -8.90 3.18
C PHE A 223 -15.54 -10.25 3.65
N THR A 224 -14.23 -10.36 3.85
CA THR A 224 -13.62 -11.60 4.37
C THR A 224 -14.13 -11.97 5.76
N ASP A 225 -14.34 -10.97 6.62
CA ASP A 225 -14.90 -11.15 7.97
C ASP A 225 -16.35 -11.65 7.92
N ALA A 226 -17.20 -11.05 7.08
CA ALA A 226 -18.57 -11.49 6.90
C ALA A 226 -18.63 -12.96 6.42
N VAL A 227 -17.70 -13.40 5.58
CA VAL A 227 -17.60 -14.80 5.14
C VAL A 227 -17.14 -15.71 6.27
N ALA A 228 -16.09 -15.34 7.02
CA ALA A 228 -15.58 -16.11 8.15
C ALA A 228 -16.64 -16.31 9.25
N GLU A 229 -17.42 -15.26 9.52
CA GLU A 229 -18.50 -15.21 10.51
C GLU A 229 -19.84 -15.76 9.97
N ARG A 230 -19.88 -16.17 8.69
CA ARG A 230 -21.05 -16.74 8.00
C ARG A 230 -22.27 -15.80 7.95
N LYS A 231 -22.02 -14.50 7.91
CA LYS A 231 -23.04 -13.46 7.70
C LYS A 231 -23.34 -13.34 6.20
N LEU A 232 -24.14 -14.27 5.66
CA LEU A 232 -24.41 -14.35 4.22
C LEU A 232 -24.92 -13.04 3.61
N ALA A 233 -25.86 -12.37 4.28
CA ALA A 233 -26.45 -11.12 3.79
C ALA A 233 -25.38 -10.02 3.64
N ASP A 234 -24.53 -9.86 4.66
CA ASP A 234 -23.42 -8.90 4.62
C ASP A 234 -22.38 -9.28 3.57
N ALA A 235 -22.02 -10.57 3.48
CA ALA A 235 -21.07 -11.06 2.50
C ALA A 235 -21.53 -10.78 1.05
N ILE A 236 -22.81 -10.99 0.73
CA ILE A 236 -23.38 -10.69 -0.59
C ILE A 236 -23.39 -9.18 -0.86
N ARG A 237 -23.81 -8.37 0.13
CA ARG A 237 -23.84 -6.92 0.00
C ARG A 237 -22.44 -6.35 -0.28
N LEU A 238 -21.45 -6.76 0.51
CA LEU A 238 -20.05 -6.34 0.37
C LEU A 238 -19.43 -6.86 -0.93
N PHE A 239 -19.74 -8.10 -1.33
CA PHE A 239 -19.32 -8.66 -2.61
C PHE A 239 -19.79 -7.79 -3.79
N ARG A 240 -21.08 -7.43 -3.82
CA ARG A 240 -21.64 -6.56 -4.88
C ARG A 240 -21.02 -5.17 -4.87
N GLN A 241 -20.74 -4.63 -3.69
CA GLN A 241 -20.04 -3.34 -3.55
C GLN A 241 -18.61 -3.40 -4.11
N LEU A 242 -17.88 -4.49 -3.85
CA LEU A 242 -16.53 -4.68 -4.39
C LEU A 242 -16.54 -4.82 -5.92
N LEU A 243 -17.52 -5.55 -6.49
CA LEU A 243 -17.70 -5.62 -7.94
C LEU A 243 -18.00 -4.24 -8.55
N PHE A 244 -18.83 -3.42 -7.88
CA PHE A 244 -19.09 -2.04 -8.29
C PHE A 244 -17.81 -1.17 -8.27
N GLN A 245 -16.89 -1.43 -7.33
CA GLN A 245 -15.57 -0.83 -7.27
C GLN A 245 -14.56 -1.43 -8.26
N LYS A 246 -15.02 -2.14 -9.29
CA LYS A 246 -14.22 -2.79 -10.34
C LYS A 246 -13.25 -3.86 -9.85
N GLN A 247 -13.46 -4.41 -8.64
CA GLN A 247 -12.79 -5.64 -8.24
C GLN A 247 -13.33 -6.80 -9.08
N THR A 248 -12.48 -7.76 -9.41
CA THR A 248 -12.87 -8.93 -10.21
C THR A 248 -13.30 -10.07 -9.30
N ALA A 249 -14.29 -10.85 -9.71
CA ALA A 249 -14.70 -12.06 -8.97
C ALA A 249 -13.53 -13.06 -8.79
N ILE A 250 -12.60 -13.12 -9.75
CA ILE A 250 -11.37 -13.91 -9.65
C ILE A 250 -10.43 -13.35 -8.56
N GLY A 251 -10.23 -12.03 -8.50
CA GLY A 251 -9.44 -11.43 -7.43
C GLY A 251 -10.04 -11.71 -6.05
N LEU A 252 -11.36 -11.66 -5.93
CA LEU A 252 -12.07 -11.93 -4.67
C LEU A 252 -11.99 -13.41 -4.25
N ILE A 253 -11.90 -14.37 -5.19
CA ILE A 253 -11.86 -15.79 -4.81
C ILE A 253 -10.51 -16.16 -4.25
N ILE A 254 -9.45 -15.54 -4.79
CA ILE A 254 -8.08 -15.64 -4.27
C ILE A 254 -8.02 -15.11 -2.83
N GLN A 255 -8.72 -14.01 -2.52
CA GLN A 255 -8.80 -13.48 -1.16
C GLN A 255 -9.52 -14.45 -0.20
N ILE A 256 -10.63 -15.04 -0.62
CA ILE A 256 -11.35 -16.05 0.17
C ILE A 256 -10.51 -17.33 0.34
N GLU A 257 -9.75 -17.74 -0.67
CA GLU A 257 -8.83 -18.86 -0.58
C GLU A 257 -7.75 -18.61 0.48
N SER A 258 -7.15 -17.42 0.47
CA SER A 258 -6.17 -16.99 1.48
C SER A 258 -6.78 -16.94 2.89
N LEU A 259 -8.01 -16.42 3.03
CA LEU A 259 -8.76 -16.45 4.29
C LEU A 259 -8.90 -17.88 4.82
N PHE A 260 -9.41 -18.81 4.02
CA PHE A 260 -9.62 -20.20 4.46
C PHE A 260 -8.33 -20.98 4.70
N GLN A 261 -7.26 -20.65 3.96
CA GLN A 261 -5.92 -21.15 4.25
C GLN A 261 -5.45 -20.71 5.64
N ASN A 262 -5.64 -19.44 5.99
CA ASN A 262 -5.27 -18.91 7.30
C ASN A 262 -6.16 -19.48 8.42
N LEU A 263 -7.48 -19.56 8.22
CA LEU A 263 -8.38 -20.19 9.20
C LEU A 263 -7.97 -21.64 9.47
N LEU A 264 -7.62 -22.41 8.43
CA LEU A 264 -7.17 -23.79 8.58
C LEU A 264 -5.84 -23.87 9.35
N ARG A 265 -4.85 -23.05 8.98
CA ARG A 265 -3.56 -22.97 9.70
C ARG A 265 -3.75 -22.66 11.18
N PHE A 266 -4.50 -21.60 11.49
CA PHE A 266 -4.75 -21.19 12.87
C PHE A 266 -5.55 -22.23 13.66
N ARG A 267 -6.43 -22.99 13.01
CA ARG A 267 -7.12 -24.11 13.63
C ARG A 267 -6.15 -25.24 14.00
N GLU A 268 -5.27 -25.62 13.10
CA GLU A 268 -4.22 -26.62 13.38
C GLU A 268 -3.30 -26.16 14.52
N TYR A 269 -2.93 -24.86 14.56
CA TYR A 269 -2.10 -24.33 15.65
C TYR A 269 -2.82 -24.37 17.02
N LEU A 270 -4.15 -24.16 17.03
CA LEU A 270 -4.95 -24.32 18.24
C LEU A 270 -5.05 -25.80 18.65
N ASP A 271 -5.23 -26.71 17.70
CA ASP A 271 -5.32 -28.15 17.94
C ASP A 271 -4.00 -28.76 18.44
N ALA A 272 -2.86 -28.28 17.90
CA ALA A 272 -1.52 -28.68 18.32
C ALA A 272 -1.09 -28.05 19.67
N GLY A 273 -1.87 -27.12 20.23
CA GLY A 273 -1.52 -26.39 21.45
C GLY A 273 -0.43 -25.32 21.27
N TRP A 274 -0.03 -25.05 20.02
CA TRP A 274 0.98 -24.08 19.62
C TRP A 274 0.53 -22.63 19.77
N LEU A 275 -0.78 -22.42 19.72
CA LEU A 275 -1.43 -21.12 19.88
C LEU A 275 -2.47 -21.22 20.99
N ARG A 276 -2.47 -20.24 21.90
CA ARG A 276 -3.51 -20.09 22.93
C ARG A 276 -4.26 -18.79 22.74
N LEU A 277 -5.57 -18.84 22.95
CA LEU A 277 -6.46 -17.68 22.89
C LEU A 277 -6.70 -17.13 24.30
N ASN A 278 -6.52 -15.81 24.46
CA ASN A 278 -6.93 -15.07 25.64
C ASN A 278 -7.77 -13.86 25.19
N GLY A 279 -9.07 -14.08 25.01
CA GLY A 279 -9.96 -13.12 24.35
C GLY A 279 -9.51 -12.85 22.92
N ASN A 280 -9.25 -11.57 22.59
CA ASN A 280 -8.75 -11.17 21.27
C ASN A 280 -7.22 -11.25 21.12
N ARG A 281 -6.49 -11.64 22.17
CA ARG A 281 -5.03 -11.79 22.13
C ARG A 281 -4.66 -13.25 21.91
N ILE A 282 -3.60 -13.44 21.13
CA ILE A 282 -2.97 -14.74 20.92
C ILE A 282 -1.64 -14.81 21.66
N GLN A 283 -1.33 -16.00 22.16
CA GLN A 283 -0.03 -16.31 22.73
C GLN A 283 0.50 -17.57 22.02
N TRP A 284 1.67 -17.44 21.39
CA TRP A 284 2.39 -18.56 20.82
C TRP A 284 3.10 -19.34 21.92
N SER A 285 3.25 -20.64 21.75
CA SER A 285 4.06 -21.49 22.62
C SER A 285 5.54 -21.28 22.36
N ASP A 286 6.34 -21.25 23.43
CA ASP A 286 7.80 -21.14 23.39
C ASP A 286 8.44 -22.54 23.22
N ASP A 287 8.16 -23.19 22.08
CA ASP A 287 8.68 -24.53 21.76
C ASP A 287 9.75 -24.43 20.65
N PRO A 288 10.97 -24.97 20.85
CA PRO A 288 12.04 -24.97 19.85
C PRO A 288 11.64 -25.61 18.49
N GLU A 289 10.76 -26.61 18.48
CA GLU A 289 10.28 -27.24 17.23
C GLU A 289 9.40 -26.28 16.40
N LEU A 290 8.69 -25.39 17.09
CA LEU A 290 7.83 -24.35 16.52
C LEU A 290 8.69 -23.29 15.80
N ASP A 291 9.81 -22.90 16.40
CA ASP A 291 10.72 -21.90 15.85
C ASP A 291 11.38 -22.38 14.56
N ASP A 292 11.84 -23.64 14.52
CA ASP A 292 12.40 -24.24 13.31
C ASP A 292 11.35 -24.29 12.18
N TYR A 293 10.13 -24.76 12.49
CA TYR A 293 9.02 -24.84 11.55
C TYR A 293 8.63 -23.47 10.95
N PHE A 294 8.53 -22.42 11.77
CA PHE A 294 8.15 -21.09 11.29
C PHE A 294 9.28 -20.35 10.58
N SER A 295 10.53 -20.57 10.97
CA SER A 295 11.70 -19.96 10.31
C SER A 295 11.91 -20.46 8.87
N GLY A 296 11.55 -21.70 8.59
CA GLY A 296 11.59 -22.30 7.24
C GLY A 296 10.46 -21.84 6.31
N MET A 297 9.43 -21.17 6.83
CA MET A 297 8.32 -20.69 6.03
C MET A 297 8.59 -19.32 5.40
N LYS A 298 8.26 -19.19 4.11
CA LYS A 298 8.31 -17.91 3.38
C LYS A 298 7.38 -16.85 4.01
N ASP A 299 6.26 -17.29 4.57
CA ASP A 299 5.23 -16.45 5.17
C ASP A 299 4.99 -16.91 6.61
N ASP A 300 5.69 -16.27 7.55
CA ASP A 300 5.64 -16.58 8.98
C ASP A 300 4.41 -15.90 9.62
N PRO A 301 3.41 -16.68 10.08
CA PRO A 301 2.19 -16.14 10.67
C PRO A 301 2.42 -15.39 12.00
N ARG A 302 3.58 -15.55 12.66
CA ARG A 302 3.93 -14.75 13.84
C ARG A 302 4.27 -13.30 13.50
N LYS A 303 4.65 -13.03 12.25
CA LYS A 303 4.88 -11.67 11.72
C LYS A 303 3.58 -10.96 11.34
N MET A 304 2.46 -11.68 11.29
CA MET A 304 1.14 -11.07 11.07
C MET A 304 0.77 -10.18 12.26
N HIS A 305 0.11 -9.05 11.99
CA HIS A 305 -0.35 -8.14 13.04
C HIS A 305 -1.22 -8.86 14.09
N TRP A 306 -0.92 -8.65 15.37
CA TRP A 306 -1.50 -9.39 16.49
C TRP A 306 -3.04 -9.35 16.53
N PHE A 307 -3.65 -8.20 16.18
CA PHE A 307 -5.11 -8.06 16.18
C PHE A 307 -5.75 -8.96 15.12
N ARG A 308 -5.14 -9.01 13.93
CA ARG A 308 -5.61 -9.82 12.82
C ARG A 308 -5.40 -11.31 13.09
N ALA A 309 -4.22 -11.67 13.59
CA ALA A 309 -3.93 -13.03 13.98
C ALA A 309 -4.89 -13.50 15.10
N GLY A 310 -5.19 -12.65 16.08
CA GLY A 310 -6.20 -12.89 17.10
C GLY A 310 -7.62 -13.02 16.56
N LYS A 311 -8.00 -12.18 15.60
CA LYS A 311 -9.31 -12.25 14.94
C LYS A 311 -9.47 -13.55 14.14
N ILE A 312 -8.48 -13.93 13.33
CA ILE A 312 -8.46 -15.17 12.56
C ILE A 312 -8.51 -16.38 13.51
N ALA A 313 -7.74 -16.37 14.60
CA ALA A 313 -7.76 -17.43 15.60
C ALA A 313 -9.15 -17.58 16.24
N ASN A 314 -9.80 -16.47 16.61
CA ASN A 314 -11.17 -16.48 17.13
C ASN A 314 -12.19 -16.94 16.09
N GLN A 315 -12.03 -16.56 14.82
CA GLN A 315 -12.89 -17.02 13.73
C GLN A 315 -12.66 -18.51 13.41
N ALA A 316 -11.45 -19.04 13.61
CA ALA A 316 -11.12 -20.45 13.38
C ALA A 316 -11.57 -21.37 14.53
N ALA A 317 -11.59 -20.87 15.76
CA ALA A 317 -11.91 -21.65 16.96
C ALA A 317 -13.23 -22.44 16.92
N PRO A 318 -14.35 -21.92 16.36
CA PRO A 318 -15.63 -22.65 16.29
C PRO A 318 -15.65 -23.79 15.27
N TYR A 319 -14.67 -23.86 14.38
CA TYR A 319 -14.61 -24.86 13.32
C TYR A 319 -13.71 -26.04 13.71
N THR A 320 -13.80 -27.13 12.95
CA THR A 320 -12.81 -28.21 12.99
C THR A 320 -11.92 -28.12 11.76
N ALA A 321 -10.68 -28.61 11.85
CA ALA A 321 -9.77 -28.70 10.73
C ALA A 321 -10.41 -29.36 9.50
N ARG A 322 -11.09 -30.51 9.72
CA ARG A 322 -11.84 -31.22 8.67
C ARG A 322 -12.92 -30.33 8.01
N ASN A 323 -13.62 -29.51 8.79
CA ASN A 323 -14.65 -28.62 8.22
C ASN A 323 -14.03 -27.51 7.37
N LEU A 324 -12.95 -26.89 7.84
CA LEU A 324 -12.25 -25.84 7.10
C LEU A 324 -11.59 -26.40 5.83
N ALA A 325 -10.99 -27.60 5.89
CA ALA A 325 -10.43 -28.28 4.74
C ALA A 325 -11.49 -28.58 3.66
N ALA A 326 -12.68 -29.05 4.06
CA ALA A 326 -13.79 -29.30 3.14
C ALA A 326 -14.27 -28.01 2.46
N ARG A 327 -14.34 -26.90 3.21
CA ARG A 327 -14.70 -25.58 2.67
C ARG A 327 -13.62 -25.03 1.73
N LYS A 328 -12.35 -25.18 2.10
CA LYS A 328 -11.21 -24.81 1.24
C LYS A 328 -11.25 -25.57 -0.08
N LYS A 329 -11.52 -26.88 -0.05
CA LYS A 329 -11.70 -27.69 -1.26
C LYS A 329 -12.81 -27.13 -2.15
N LEU A 330 -13.97 -26.80 -1.57
CA LEU A 330 -15.07 -26.19 -2.32
C LEU A 330 -14.68 -24.86 -3.00
N ILE A 331 -13.86 -24.04 -2.34
CA ILE A 331 -13.35 -22.77 -2.88
C ILE A 331 -12.42 -23.04 -4.07
N VAL A 332 -11.45 -23.93 -3.91
CA VAL A 332 -10.51 -24.31 -4.98
C VAL A 332 -11.23 -24.91 -6.17
N ASP A 333 -12.16 -25.84 -5.94
CA ASP A 333 -12.98 -26.45 -7.00
C ASP A 333 -13.83 -25.39 -7.75
N THR A 334 -14.25 -24.33 -7.06
CA THR A 334 -15.00 -23.23 -7.69
C THR A 334 -14.06 -22.31 -8.47
N HIS A 335 -12.89 -22.00 -7.92
CA HIS A 335 -11.88 -21.19 -8.58
C HIS A 335 -11.41 -21.85 -9.88
N GLU A 336 -11.16 -23.17 -9.87
CA GLU A 336 -10.81 -23.94 -11.07
C GLU A 336 -11.92 -23.88 -12.14
N LYS A 337 -13.20 -23.94 -11.73
CA LYS A 337 -14.34 -23.80 -12.64
C LYS A 337 -14.49 -22.40 -13.23
N MET A 338 -14.06 -21.35 -12.51
CA MET A 338 -14.05 -19.98 -13.04
C MET A 338 -12.93 -19.78 -14.07
N LEU A 339 -11.82 -20.52 -13.96
CA LEU A 339 -10.73 -20.46 -14.93
C LEU A 339 -10.97 -21.37 -16.14
N SER A 340 -11.70 -22.46 -15.93
CA SER A 340 -12.13 -23.37 -16.99
C SER A 340 -13.24 -22.72 -17.84
N ARG A 341 -13.22 -22.91 -19.17
CA ARG A 341 -14.22 -22.33 -20.09
C ARG A 341 -15.64 -22.77 -19.73
N GLY A 342 -16.34 -21.99 -18.91
CA GLY A 342 -17.73 -22.17 -18.52
C GLY A 342 -18.62 -21.06 -19.05
N THR A 343 -19.88 -21.40 -19.35
CA THR A 343 -20.92 -20.45 -19.83
C THR A 343 -21.54 -19.62 -18.69
N ILE A 344 -21.22 -19.94 -17.44
CA ILE A 344 -21.84 -19.31 -16.25
C ILE A 344 -21.02 -18.08 -15.85
N PRO A 345 -21.64 -16.91 -15.61
CA PRO A 345 -20.95 -15.73 -15.10
C PRO A 345 -20.21 -16.00 -13.79
N HIS A 346 -19.00 -15.46 -13.68
CA HIS A 346 -18.13 -15.63 -12.51
C HIS A 346 -18.79 -15.11 -11.24
N GLU A 347 -19.57 -14.04 -11.34
CA GLU A 347 -20.31 -13.43 -10.23
C GLU A 347 -21.34 -14.41 -9.65
N LEU A 348 -22.07 -15.12 -10.53
CA LEU A 348 -23.09 -16.08 -10.11
C LEU A 348 -22.48 -17.33 -9.48
N MET A 349 -21.36 -17.81 -10.02
CA MET A 349 -20.60 -18.90 -9.40
C MET A 349 -20.15 -18.52 -7.99
N PHE A 350 -19.69 -17.28 -7.82
CA PHE A 350 -19.21 -16.76 -6.55
C PHE A 350 -20.35 -16.56 -5.53
N GLU A 351 -21.48 -15.97 -5.92
CA GLU A 351 -22.64 -15.84 -5.02
C GLU A 351 -23.11 -17.22 -4.53
N THR A 352 -23.10 -18.23 -5.41
CA THR A 352 -23.42 -19.61 -5.06
C THR A 352 -22.40 -20.20 -4.06
N LEU A 353 -21.11 -19.91 -4.24
CA LEU A 353 -20.06 -20.29 -3.30
C LEU A 353 -20.29 -19.65 -1.92
N LEU A 354 -20.55 -18.33 -1.87
CA LEU A 354 -20.83 -17.61 -0.64
C LEU A 354 -22.03 -18.20 0.11
N ALA A 355 -23.10 -18.53 -0.62
CA ALA A 355 -24.25 -19.19 -0.05
C ALA A 355 -23.88 -20.54 0.58
N LYS A 356 -23.06 -21.36 -0.08
CA LYS A 356 -22.60 -22.66 0.45
C LYS A 356 -21.67 -22.50 1.66
N LEU A 357 -20.78 -21.51 1.66
CA LEU A 357 -19.87 -21.25 2.77
C LEU A 357 -20.63 -20.72 4.00
N CYS A 358 -21.57 -19.81 3.81
CA CYS A 358 -22.30 -19.20 4.91
C CYS A 358 -23.51 -20.02 5.38
N ALA A 359 -24.01 -20.97 4.57
CA ALA A 359 -25.19 -21.78 4.89
C ALA A 359 -25.11 -22.38 6.30
N PRO A 360 -26.18 -22.29 7.13
CA PRO A 360 -26.22 -22.85 8.48
C PRO A 360 -25.93 -24.36 8.47
N LYS A 361 -25.40 -24.91 9.58
CA LYS A 361 -25.23 -26.37 9.69
C LYS A 361 -26.61 -27.00 9.50
N ARG A 362 -26.80 -27.84 8.47
CA ARG A 362 -28.03 -28.64 8.33
C ARG A 362 -28.22 -29.37 9.66
N ARG A 363 -29.27 -29.03 10.42
CA ARG A 363 -29.75 -29.89 11.51
C ARG A 363 -30.09 -31.21 10.82
N GLN A 364 -29.31 -32.26 11.09
CA GLN A 364 -29.76 -33.61 10.81
C GLN A 364 -31.07 -33.76 11.58
N ARG A 365 -32.17 -33.95 10.84
CA ARG A 365 -33.45 -34.35 11.40
C ARG A 365 -33.41 -35.84 11.67
#